data_AF-A0A9D2XY88-F1
#
_entry.id   AF-A0A9D2XY88-F1
#
_cell.length_a   1.000
_cell.length_b   1.000
_cell.length_c   1.000
_cell.angle_alpha   90.00
_cell.angle_beta   90.00
_cell.angle_gamma   90.00
#
_symmetry.space_group_name_H-M   'P 1'
#
loop_
_entity.id
_entity.type
_entity.pdbx_description
1 polymer ?
#
loop_
_entity_poly.entity_id
_entity_poly.type
_entity_poly.pdbx_seq_one_letter_code
_entity_poly.pdbx_strand_id
1 'polypeptide(L)'
;MERNGIKEYILTNDGSTTIKHIKDPNKMYDAQHDKSLYIMNVDVSDSGRYFCNDESAVELTVIPSGTRTQTVEEGKDTTIKCLNASEGYKPSWSREIAGKPERIRSAVPPGGEKLKITQVQLSDFGLYFCNGKPAVYLKVTKNNKHRGGILEKGIARATLAGNRMTTSMITEMTTKTVTQISGTASTSETTTNTRTDVLDTTTRQDKYLSISVKVKVGILILLTIIIIIYFAWRGRSDRRDKRCDVSDDVN
;
A
#
# COMPACT_ATOMS: atom_id res chain seq x y z
N MET A 1 12.59 1.93 9.96
CA MET A 1 11.15 2.17 9.69
C MET A 1 10.31 1.19 10.48
N GLU A 2 9.05 1.51 10.75
CA GLU A 2 8.07 0.61 11.32
C GLU A 2 6.88 0.48 10.36
N ARG A 3 6.58 -0.76 9.97
CA ARG A 3 5.40 -1.12 9.17
C ARG A 3 4.68 -2.25 9.88
N ASN A 4 3.36 -2.14 10.05
CA ASN A 4 2.54 -3.15 10.74
C ASN A 4 3.06 -3.54 12.14
N GLY A 5 3.68 -2.60 12.86
CA GLY A 5 4.26 -2.83 14.19
C GLY A 5 5.62 -3.53 14.19
N ILE A 6 6.18 -3.87 13.02
CA ILE A 6 7.51 -4.44 12.87
C ILE A 6 8.49 -3.34 12.54
N LYS A 7 9.54 -3.19 13.37
CA LYS A 7 10.67 -2.30 13.10
C LYS A 7 11.72 -2.99 12.24
N GLU A 8 12.12 -2.34 11.16
CA GLU A 8 13.17 -2.77 10.25
C GLU A 8 14.19 -1.64 10.06
N TYR A 9 15.48 -1.95 10.17
CA TYR A 9 16.55 -0.99 9.88
C TYR A 9 16.75 -0.94 8.37
N ILE A 10 16.75 0.24 7.76
CA ILE A 10 16.93 0.41 6.31
C ILE A 10 18.42 0.51 5.99
N LEU A 11 19.05 1.52 6.57
CA LEU A 11 20.46 1.83 6.38
C LEU A 11 21.02 2.58 7.60
N THR A 12 22.34 2.59 7.70
CA THR A 12 23.12 3.45 8.59
C THR A 12 24.08 4.26 7.73
N ASN A 13 24.20 5.56 8.00
CA ASN A 13 25.17 6.44 7.36
C ASN A 13 26.02 7.12 8.45
N ASP A 14 27.33 6.85 8.47
CA ASP A 14 28.28 7.43 9.44
C ASP A 14 28.91 8.76 8.97
N GLY A 15 28.50 9.26 7.79
CA GLY A 15 29.02 10.44 7.12
C GLY A 15 30.05 10.14 6.04
N SER A 16 30.62 8.92 6.02
CA SER A 16 31.58 8.46 5.02
C SER A 16 31.08 7.25 4.23
N THR A 17 30.31 6.40 4.90
CA THR A 17 29.88 5.10 4.39
C THR A 17 28.40 4.90 4.69
N THR A 18 27.67 4.42 3.69
CA THR A 18 26.28 3.97 3.83
C THR A 18 26.23 2.45 3.84
N ILE A 19 25.74 1.88 4.93
CA ILE A 19 25.53 0.43 5.11
C ILE A 19 24.03 0.17 5.02
N LYS A 20 23.59 -0.67 4.09
CA LYS A 20 22.19 -1.10 3.98
C LYS A 20 21.94 -2.38 4.77
N HIS A 21 20.85 -2.40 5.53
CA HIS A 21 20.44 -3.55 6.35
C HIS A 21 19.31 -4.37 5.69
N ILE A 22 18.67 -3.81 4.66
CA ILE A 22 17.67 -4.49 3.84
C ILE A 22 18.26 -4.99 2.52
N LYS A 23 17.62 -6.00 1.93
CA LYS A 23 17.87 -6.39 0.55
C LYS A 23 17.32 -5.31 -0.38
N ASP A 24 18.22 -4.56 -1.00
CA ASP A 24 17.86 -3.48 -1.92
C ASP A 24 18.52 -3.66 -3.30
N PRO A 25 18.11 -4.69 -4.07
CA PRO A 25 18.71 -4.98 -5.38
C PRO A 25 18.49 -3.86 -6.40
N ASN A 26 17.41 -3.08 -6.22
CA ASN A 26 17.03 -2.00 -7.13
C ASN A 26 17.58 -0.63 -6.71
N LYS A 27 18.36 -0.56 -5.63
CA LYS A 27 18.90 0.69 -5.05
C LYS A 27 17.80 1.73 -4.77
N MET A 28 16.67 1.27 -4.24
CA MET A 28 15.53 2.11 -3.89
C MET A 28 15.79 3.03 -2.71
N TYR A 29 16.68 2.65 -1.79
CA TYR A 29 16.96 3.46 -0.59
C TYR A 29 18.39 3.98 -0.66
N ASP A 30 18.58 5.26 -0.42
CA ASP A 30 19.91 5.85 -0.33
C ASP A 30 19.97 6.92 0.75
N ALA A 31 21.18 7.27 1.17
CA ALA A 31 21.41 8.38 2.06
C ALA A 31 22.04 9.54 1.29
N GLN A 32 21.48 10.74 1.42
CA GLN A 32 22.03 11.95 0.84
C GLN A 32 23.18 12.52 1.68
N HIS A 33 23.90 13.51 1.14
CA HIS A 33 25.03 14.16 1.80
C HIS A 33 24.67 14.83 3.13
N ASP A 34 23.45 15.31 3.25
CA ASP A 34 22.89 15.90 4.48
C ASP A 34 22.40 14.83 5.48
N LYS A 35 22.66 13.55 5.21
CA LYS A 35 22.22 12.37 5.97
C LYS A 35 20.71 12.11 5.91
N SER A 36 19.99 12.77 5.01
CA SER A 36 18.58 12.49 4.75
C SER A 36 18.41 11.14 4.04
N LEU A 37 17.35 10.40 4.38
CA LEU A 37 16.94 9.20 3.64
C LEU A 37 16.25 9.63 2.34
N TYR A 38 16.72 9.10 1.22
CA TYR A 38 16.09 9.22 -0.09
C TYR A 38 15.49 7.88 -0.50
N ILE A 39 14.20 7.90 -0.90
CA ILE A 39 13.47 6.71 -1.35
C ILE A 39 13.09 6.93 -2.82
N MET A 40 13.68 6.13 -3.70
CA MET A 40 13.42 6.11 -5.14
C MET A 40 12.25 5.19 -5.47
N ASN A 41 11.45 5.59 -6.46
CA ASN A 41 10.34 4.79 -7.00
C ASN A 41 9.39 4.30 -5.89
N VAL A 42 9.00 5.23 -5.03
CA VAL A 42 8.12 5.01 -3.87
C VAL A 42 6.89 4.21 -4.27
N ASP A 43 6.63 3.13 -3.55
CA ASP A 43 5.44 2.26 -3.69
C ASP A 43 4.51 2.40 -2.47
N VAL A 44 3.24 2.01 -2.59
CA VAL A 44 2.28 1.98 -1.48
C VAL A 44 2.83 1.21 -0.28
N SER A 45 3.52 0.10 -0.58
CA SER A 45 4.81 -0.29 -0.03
C SER A 45 5.29 0.51 1.17
N ASP A 46 6.02 1.55 0.82
CA ASP A 46 6.87 2.40 1.64
C ASP A 46 6.08 3.26 2.64
N SER A 47 4.76 3.17 2.68
CA SER A 47 4.00 3.75 3.78
C SER A 47 4.45 3.15 5.11
N GLY A 48 4.63 4.02 6.10
CA GLY A 48 5.14 3.62 7.40
C GLY A 48 5.64 4.79 8.22
N ARG A 49 6.02 4.49 9.46
CA ARG A 49 6.70 5.45 10.33
C ARG A 49 8.21 5.28 10.19
N TYR A 50 8.89 6.35 9.83
CA TYR A 50 10.34 6.36 9.66
C TYR A 50 10.99 6.97 10.89
N PHE A 51 12.13 6.39 11.24
CA PHE A 51 12.89 6.76 12.43
C PHE A 51 14.29 7.16 11.99
N CYS A 52 14.80 8.23 12.57
CA CYS A 52 16.20 8.61 12.50
C CYS A 52 16.81 8.33 13.88
N ASN A 53 17.81 7.46 13.96
CA ASN A 53 18.43 7.06 15.23
C ASN A 53 17.41 6.64 16.31
N ASP A 54 16.45 5.77 15.92
CA ASP A 54 15.33 5.32 16.75
C ASP A 54 14.34 6.40 17.22
N GLU A 55 14.55 7.66 16.81
CA GLU A 55 13.63 8.76 17.01
C GLU A 55 12.63 8.84 15.86
N SER A 56 11.32 8.88 16.17
CA SER A 56 10.28 9.07 15.15
C SER A 56 10.51 10.37 14.40
N ALA A 57 10.82 10.28 13.11
CA ALA A 57 11.16 11.41 12.27
C ALA A 57 9.98 11.85 11.38
N VAL A 58 9.33 10.90 10.72
CA VAL A 58 8.24 11.18 9.78
C VAL A 58 7.26 10.02 9.69
N GLU A 59 5.97 10.33 9.56
CA GLU A 59 4.95 9.36 9.13
C GLU A 59 4.67 9.56 7.64
N LEU A 60 5.07 8.58 6.83
CA LEU A 60 4.93 8.61 5.37
C LEU A 60 3.65 7.85 4.98
N THR A 61 2.77 8.52 4.25
CA THR A 61 1.65 7.88 3.55
C THR A 61 1.82 8.06 2.05
N VAL A 62 1.91 6.95 1.33
CA VAL A 62 1.99 6.94 -0.13
C VAL A 62 0.58 6.81 -0.69
N ILE A 63 0.17 7.78 -1.51
CA ILE A 63 -1.17 7.80 -2.09
C ILE A 63 -1.13 7.08 -3.45
N PRO A 64 -1.90 5.98 -3.64
CA PRO A 64 -1.97 5.29 -4.90
C PRO A 64 -2.43 6.22 -6.03
N SER A 65 -1.79 6.12 -7.20
CA SER A 65 -2.17 6.90 -8.38
C SER A 65 -3.67 6.77 -8.69
N GLY A 66 -4.29 7.88 -9.07
CA GLY A 66 -5.73 7.94 -9.36
C GLY A 66 -6.62 8.07 -8.12
N THR A 67 -6.07 8.00 -6.90
CA THR A 67 -6.81 8.31 -5.67
C THR A 67 -6.97 9.83 -5.55
N ARG A 68 -8.21 10.30 -5.37
CA ARG A 68 -8.48 11.72 -5.15
C ARG A 68 -8.09 12.15 -3.74
N THR A 69 -7.50 13.33 -3.61
CA THR A 69 -7.35 14.03 -2.33
C THR A 69 -8.57 14.91 -2.04
N GLN A 70 -9.16 14.77 -0.85
CA GLN A 70 -10.27 15.60 -0.39
C GLN A 70 -9.85 16.36 0.86
N THR A 71 -9.84 17.69 0.78
CA THR A 71 -9.49 18.55 1.91
C THR A 71 -10.75 19.02 2.64
N VAL A 72 -10.78 18.87 3.97
CA VAL A 72 -11.91 19.27 4.82
C VAL A 72 -11.37 20.04 6.02
N GLU A 73 -12.05 21.13 6.39
CA GLU A 73 -11.73 21.86 7.62
C GLU A 73 -12.28 21.14 8.85
N GLU A 74 -11.51 21.15 9.93
CA GLU A 74 -11.90 20.63 11.24
C GLU A 74 -13.23 21.21 11.71
N GLY A 75 -14.09 20.35 12.27
CA GLY A 75 -15.44 20.67 12.73
C GLY A 75 -16.52 20.64 11.65
N LYS A 76 -16.16 20.54 10.36
CA LYS A 76 -17.16 20.36 9.29
C LYS A 76 -17.59 18.90 9.14
N ASP A 77 -18.77 18.71 8.55
CA ASP A 77 -19.21 17.40 8.08
C ASP A 77 -18.67 17.13 6.67
N THR A 78 -18.39 15.86 6.36
CA THR A 78 -18.01 15.43 5.02
C THR A 78 -18.64 14.09 4.67
N THR A 79 -18.70 13.79 3.37
CA THR A 79 -19.20 12.52 2.84
C THR A 79 -18.22 11.99 1.81
N ILE A 80 -17.80 10.74 1.99
CA ILE A 80 -16.93 10.01 1.07
C ILE A 80 -17.81 9.04 0.27
N LYS A 81 -17.71 9.10 -1.06
CA LYS A 81 -18.47 8.23 -1.97
C LYS A 81 -17.66 6.99 -2.31
N CYS A 82 -18.30 5.83 -2.35
CA CYS A 82 -17.72 4.64 -2.93
C CYS A 82 -18.08 4.56 -4.42
N LEU A 83 -17.09 4.71 -5.31
CA LEU A 83 -17.32 4.71 -6.77
C LEU A 83 -17.72 3.34 -7.33
N ASN A 84 -17.43 2.26 -6.61
CA ASN A 84 -17.69 0.88 -7.04
C ASN A 84 -18.73 0.19 -6.15
N ALA A 85 -19.61 0.95 -5.49
CA ALA A 85 -20.72 0.37 -4.74
C ALA A 85 -21.81 -0.09 -5.72
N SER A 86 -22.31 -1.30 -5.53
CA SER A 86 -23.48 -1.81 -6.23
C SER A 86 -24.73 -1.48 -5.43
N GLU A 87 -25.82 -1.10 -6.10
CA GLU A 87 -27.11 -0.89 -5.46
C GLU A 87 -27.51 -2.12 -4.61
N GLY A 88 -27.94 -1.89 -3.38
CA GLY A 88 -28.34 -2.93 -2.44
C GLY A 88 -27.19 -3.61 -1.68
N TYR A 89 -25.92 -3.33 -1.99
CA TYR A 89 -24.77 -3.86 -1.25
C TYR A 89 -24.16 -2.79 -0.33
N LYS A 90 -24.04 -3.10 0.97
CA LYS A 90 -23.40 -2.21 1.93
C LYS A 90 -21.87 -2.31 1.82
N PRO A 91 -21.15 -1.25 1.40
CA PRO A 91 -19.71 -1.28 1.25
C PRO A 91 -19.01 -1.44 2.59
N SER A 92 -17.90 -2.18 2.56
CA SER A 92 -16.93 -2.23 3.64
C SER A 92 -16.02 -1.00 3.55
N TRP A 93 -15.89 -0.28 4.67
CA TRP A 93 -15.01 0.87 4.79
C TRP A 93 -13.86 0.56 5.73
N SER A 94 -12.66 0.94 5.31
CA SER A 94 -11.46 0.89 6.17
C SER A 94 -10.63 2.16 5.93
N ARG A 95 -9.71 2.41 6.85
CA ARG A 95 -8.81 3.56 6.81
C ARG A 95 -7.42 3.13 7.25
N GLU A 96 -6.42 3.71 6.59
CA GLU A 96 -5.02 3.56 6.97
C GLU A 96 -4.37 4.91 7.20
N ILE A 97 -3.44 4.94 8.15
CA ILE A 97 -2.53 6.05 8.41
C ILE A 97 -1.13 5.46 8.36
N ALA A 98 -0.28 5.97 7.45
CA ALA A 98 1.07 5.46 7.25
C ALA A 98 1.13 3.93 7.07
N GLY A 99 0.22 3.38 6.26
CA GLY A 99 0.14 1.95 5.97
C GLY A 99 -0.37 1.07 7.12
N LYS A 100 -0.79 1.67 8.24
CA LYS A 100 -1.36 0.95 9.38
C LYS A 100 -2.89 1.11 9.43
N PRO A 101 -3.67 0.03 9.59
CA PRO A 101 -5.11 0.11 9.78
C PRO A 101 -5.47 0.88 11.05
N GLU A 102 -6.38 1.84 10.93
CA GLU A 102 -6.84 2.67 12.04
C GLU A 102 -8.38 2.75 12.05
N ARG A 103 -8.96 2.80 13.26
CA ARG A 103 -10.41 2.78 13.42
C ARG A 103 -11.06 4.04 12.86
N ILE A 104 -12.17 3.88 12.14
CA ILE A 104 -13.00 5.00 11.72
C ILE A 104 -13.96 5.35 12.87
N ARG A 105 -13.84 6.57 13.42
CA ARG A 105 -14.54 6.98 14.63
C ARG A 105 -16.08 7.03 14.52
N SER A 106 -16.62 7.31 13.34
CA SER A 106 -18.05 7.65 13.19
C SER A 106 -18.70 7.02 11.97
N ALA A 107 -18.45 5.74 11.70
CA ALA A 107 -19.10 5.04 10.59
C ALA A 107 -20.52 4.58 10.97
N VAL A 108 -21.50 5.49 10.89
CA VAL A 108 -22.93 5.14 10.91
C VAL A 108 -23.46 5.24 9.48
N PRO A 109 -23.91 4.14 8.84
CA PRO A 109 -24.41 4.16 7.47
C PRO A 109 -25.94 4.28 7.47
N PRO A 110 -26.54 5.41 7.05
CA PRO A 110 -27.89 5.39 6.51
C PRO A 110 -27.77 5.11 5.00
N GLY A 111 -27.70 3.82 4.62
CA GLY A 111 -27.57 3.39 3.22
C GLY A 111 -26.13 3.55 2.66
N GLY A 112 -25.39 2.47 2.48
CA GLY A 112 -25.46 1.72 1.22
C GLY A 112 -24.33 2.10 0.26
N GLU A 113 -23.84 3.35 0.25
CA GLU A 113 -22.82 3.77 -0.74
C GLU A 113 -21.83 4.83 -0.26
N LYS A 114 -22.13 5.48 0.87
CA LYS A 114 -21.42 6.67 1.33
C LYS A 114 -21.01 6.53 2.79
N LEU A 115 -19.82 7.04 3.11
CA LEU A 115 -19.34 7.19 4.48
C LEU A 115 -19.47 8.66 4.87
N LYS A 116 -20.36 8.97 5.82
CA LYS A 116 -20.47 10.31 6.41
C LYS A 116 -19.56 10.39 7.63
N ILE A 117 -18.71 11.42 7.69
CA ILE A 117 -17.91 11.76 8.87
C ILE A 117 -18.42 13.11 9.36
N THR A 118 -18.98 13.13 10.56
CA THR A 118 -19.50 14.35 11.19
C THR A 118 -18.45 14.96 12.11
N GLN A 119 -18.46 16.29 12.24
CA GLN A 119 -17.54 17.01 13.13
C GLN A 119 -16.08 16.55 12.96
N VAL A 120 -15.59 16.58 11.71
CA VAL A 120 -14.29 16.06 11.31
C VAL A 120 -13.19 16.56 12.24
N GLN A 121 -12.39 15.67 12.78
CA GLN A 121 -11.24 15.98 13.64
C GLN A 121 -9.94 15.87 12.86
N LEU A 122 -8.87 16.50 13.35
CA LEU A 122 -7.55 16.35 12.73
C LEU A 122 -7.13 14.88 12.62
N SER A 123 -7.51 14.01 13.57
CA SER A 123 -7.25 12.56 13.56
C SER A 123 -8.09 11.76 12.56
N ASP A 124 -9.03 12.39 11.86
CA ASP A 124 -9.83 11.74 10.82
C ASP A 124 -9.05 11.64 9.49
N PHE A 125 -7.90 12.31 9.37
CA PHE A 125 -7.04 12.18 8.19
C PHE A 125 -6.63 10.73 7.89
N GLY A 126 -6.30 10.46 6.63
CA GLY A 126 -5.78 9.17 6.20
C GLY A 126 -6.29 8.73 4.84
N LEU A 127 -5.82 7.57 4.40
CA LEU A 127 -6.25 6.93 3.17
C LEU A 127 -7.45 6.03 3.46
N TYR A 128 -8.61 6.35 2.89
CA TYR A 128 -9.84 5.60 3.04
C TYR A 128 -10.04 4.63 1.88
N PHE A 129 -10.48 3.43 2.21
CA PHE A 129 -10.74 2.36 1.26
C PHE A 129 -12.22 1.97 1.31
N CYS A 130 -12.78 1.74 0.12
CA CYS A 130 -14.09 1.11 -0.04
C CYS A 130 -13.91 -0.26 -0.69
N ASN A 131 -14.43 -1.32 -0.07
CA ASN A 131 -14.32 -2.70 -0.54
C ASN A 131 -12.87 -3.10 -0.89
N GLY A 132 -11.92 -2.65 -0.09
CA GLY A 132 -10.48 -2.90 -0.27
C GLY A 132 -9.82 -2.07 -1.38
N LYS A 133 -10.54 -1.18 -2.08
CA LYS A 133 -9.98 -0.29 -3.09
C LYS A 133 -9.81 1.13 -2.54
N PRO A 134 -8.71 1.84 -2.88
CA PRO A 134 -8.54 3.24 -2.50
C PRO A 134 -9.72 4.09 -2.98
N ALA A 135 -10.33 4.84 -2.08
CA ALA A 135 -11.48 5.70 -2.38
C ALA A 135 -11.07 7.18 -2.34
N VAL A 136 -10.44 7.63 -1.26
CA VAL A 136 -10.01 9.02 -1.10
C VAL A 136 -8.88 9.11 -0.07
N TYR A 137 -7.95 10.03 -0.27
CA TYR A 137 -7.09 10.51 0.80
C TYR A 137 -7.75 11.74 1.46
N LEU A 138 -8.18 11.60 2.71
CA LEU A 138 -8.81 12.68 3.45
C LEU A 138 -7.73 13.52 4.15
N LYS A 139 -7.59 14.77 3.71
CA LYS A 139 -6.72 15.78 4.33
C LYS A 139 -7.57 16.67 5.23
N VAL A 140 -7.21 16.78 6.51
CA VAL A 140 -7.93 17.65 7.45
C VAL A 140 -7.09 18.89 7.77
N THR A 141 -7.67 20.08 7.64
CA THR A 141 -7.02 21.35 7.98
C THR A 141 -7.62 21.94 9.25
N LYS A 142 -6.78 22.56 10.09
CA LYS A 142 -7.22 23.18 11.34
C LYS A 142 -8.14 24.36 11.06
N ASN A 143 -9.23 24.46 11.81
CA ASN A 143 -10.09 25.63 11.77
C ASN A 143 -9.53 26.74 12.68
N ASN A 144 -8.94 27.77 12.10
CA ASN A 144 -8.33 28.88 12.84
C ASN A 144 -9.34 29.94 13.34
N LYS A 145 -10.62 29.81 13.01
CA LYS A 145 -11.64 30.83 13.35
C LYS A 145 -11.89 30.99 14.86
N HIS A 146 -11.53 30.02 15.69
CA HIS A 146 -11.69 30.10 17.16
C HIS A 146 -10.48 30.62 17.93
N ARG A 147 -9.33 30.88 17.28
CA ARG A 147 -8.13 31.36 17.99
C ARG A 147 -8.10 32.87 18.19
N GLY A 148 -8.92 33.62 17.46
CA GLY A 148 -9.03 35.08 17.58
C GLY A 148 -9.95 35.57 18.71
N GLY A 149 -10.72 34.68 19.35
CA GLY A 149 -11.69 35.04 20.39
C GLY A 149 -11.24 34.79 21.84
N ILE A 150 -10.07 34.16 22.03
CA ILE A 150 -9.52 33.82 23.35
C ILE A 150 -8.10 34.42 23.46
N LEU A 151 -7.99 35.74 23.27
CA LEU A 151 -6.77 36.45 23.68
C LEU A 151 -7.03 37.86 24.22
N GLU A 152 -8.29 38.28 24.38
CA GLU A 152 -8.61 39.60 24.93
C GLU A 152 -9.12 39.58 26.37
N LYS A 153 -9.30 38.40 26.99
CA LYS A 153 -9.62 38.31 28.42
C LYS A 153 -8.85 37.20 29.12
N GLY A 154 -7.76 37.60 29.78
CA GLY A 154 -7.42 37.06 31.09
C GLY A 154 -6.27 36.05 31.18
N ILE A 155 -5.14 36.58 31.68
CA ILE A 155 -4.10 35.92 32.49
C ILE A 155 -3.06 35.07 31.74
N ALA A 156 -1.90 35.70 31.55
CA ALA A 156 -0.63 35.07 31.31
C ALA A 156 -0.16 34.26 32.55
N ARG A 157 0.12 32.96 32.38
CA ARG A 157 1.41 32.30 32.76
C ARG A 157 1.37 30.77 32.61
N ALA A 158 2.51 30.27 32.12
CA ALA A 158 3.06 28.91 32.22
C ALA A 158 2.33 27.83 31.40
N THR A 159 2.97 26.88 30.70
CA THR A 159 4.33 26.34 30.82
C THR A 159 4.68 25.64 29.49
N LEU A 160 5.96 25.59 29.13
CA LEU A 160 6.50 24.79 28.03
C LEU A 160 6.03 23.32 28.12
N ALA A 161 5.15 22.90 27.20
CA ALA A 161 5.01 21.50 26.83
C ALA A 161 5.63 21.36 25.45
N GLY A 162 6.73 20.60 25.36
CA GLY A 162 7.46 20.38 24.12
C GLY A 162 6.56 19.82 23.04
N ASN A 163 6.24 20.65 22.04
CA ASN A 163 5.60 20.19 20.82
C ASN A 163 6.65 19.38 20.06
N ARG A 164 6.66 18.06 20.26
CA ARG A 164 7.35 17.14 19.37
C ARG A 164 6.60 17.16 18.02
N MET A 165 7.15 17.90 17.07
CA MET A 165 6.58 18.08 15.74
C MET A 165 6.84 16.80 14.93
N THR A 166 5.90 15.85 14.97
CA THR A 166 5.91 14.75 14.01
C THR A 166 5.50 15.33 12.66
N THR A 167 6.46 15.46 11.75
CA THR A 167 6.18 15.88 10.37
C THR A 167 5.48 14.72 9.66
N SER A 168 4.28 14.95 9.12
CA SER A 168 3.63 13.99 8.23
C SER A 168 3.99 14.36 6.79
N MET A 169 4.57 13.42 6.04
CA MET A 169 4.92 13.61 4.63
C MET A 169 3.97 12.79 3.76
N ILE A 170 3.46 13.45 2.72
CA ILE A 170 2.48 12.88 1.79
C ILE A 170 3.10 12.94 0.40
N THR A 171 3.18 11.80 -0.28
CA THR A 171 3.70 11.71 -1.65
C THR A 171 2.64 11.08 -2.55
N GLU A 172 2.26 11.79 -3.61
CA GLU A 172 1.34 11.30 -4.65
C GLU A 172 2.12 10.66 -5.80
N MET A 173 1.78 9.43 -6.19
CA MET A 173 2.39 8.78 -7.35
C MET A 173 1.83 9.38 -8.66
N THR A 174 2.68 10.11 -9.40
CA THR A 174 2.33 10.68 -10.71
C THR A 174 2.99 9.90 -11.85
N THR A 175 2.19 9.29 -12.73
CA THR A 175 2.69 8.70 -13.98
C THR A 175 3.02 9.82 -14.96
N LYS A 176 4.31 10.06 -15.23
CA LYS A 176 4.73 10.98 -16.32
C LYS A 176 4.74 10.21 -17.64
N THR A 177 3.77 10.47 -18.49
CA THR A 177 3.82 10.10 -19.91
C THR A 177 4.71 11.10 -20.63
N VAL A 178 5.91 10.69 -21.05
CA VAL A 178 6.78 11.53 -21.88
C VAL A 178 6.32 11.41 -23.33
N THR A 179 5.63 12.44 -23.82
CA THR A 179 5.42 12.64 -25.26
C THR A 179 6.59 13.49 -25.77
N GLN A 180 7.61 12.86 -26.36
CA GLN A 180 8.64 13.59 -27.09
C GLN A 180 8.11 13.98 -28.47
N ILE A 181 7.90 15.29 -28.67
CA ILE A 181 7.81 15.89 -30.00
C ILE A 181 9.21 16.41 -30.32
N SER A 182 9.79 15.86 -31.37
CA SER A 182 11.10 16.19 -31.91
C SER A 182 11.14 17.60 -32.50
N GLY A 183 12.20 18.34 -32.20
CA GLY A 183 12.62 19.56 -32.90
C GLY A 183 14.14 19.49 -33.14
N THR A 184 14.49 19.47 -34.42
CA THR A 184 15.76 19.08 -35.05
C THR A 184 16.80 20.20 -35.11
N ALA A 185 18.09 19.85 -34.96
CA ALA A 185 19.27 20.31 -35.76
C ALA A 185 20.57 20.02 -34.94
N SER A 186 21.66 19.42 -35.42
CA SER A 186 22.10 18.97 -36.75
C SER A 186 23.45 18.22 -36.62
N THR A 187 23.55 17.08 -37.35
CA THR A 187 24.72 16.54 -38.10
C THR A 187 25.99 16.14 -37.31
N SER A 188 26.62 14.98 -37.48
CA SER A 188 26.99 14.18 -38.68
C SER A 188 27.42 12.76 -38.21
N GLU A 189 27.45 11.65 -38.94
CA GLU A 189 27.11 11.21 -40.30
C GLU A 189 27.19 9.66 -40.34
N THR A 190 26.29 9.02 -41.11
CA THR A 190 26.49 7.93 -42.11
C THR A 190 27.13 6.59 -41.65
N THR A 191 26.48 5.41 -41.73
CA THR A 191 26.04 4.73 -42.97
C THR A 191 24.94 3.67 -42.74
N THR A 192 24.01 3.65 -43.67
CA THR A 192 22.72 2.95 -43.81
C THR A 192 22.84 1.49 -44.29
N ASN A 193 21.95 0.60 -43.81
CA ASN A 193 21.10 -0.20 -44.71
C ASN A 193 19.85 -0.73 -44.00
N THR A 194 18.71 -0.34 -44.55
CA THR A 194 17.35 -0.50 -44.04
C THR A 194 16.69 -1.73 -44.63
N ARG A 195 15.98 -2.51 -43.82
CA ARG A 195 14.69 -3.10 -44.22
C ARG A 195 13.75 -3.17 -43.03
N THR A 196 12.58 -2.57 -43.23
CA THR A 196 11.39 -2.46 -42.38
C THR A 196 10.84 -3.80 -41.90
N ASP A 197 10.43 -3.89 -40.62
CA ASP A 197 9.04 -4.22 -40.28
C ASP A 197 8.70 -4.13 -38.77
N VAL A 198 7.55 -3.49 -38.52
CA VAL A 198 6.56 -3.70 -37.44
C VAL A 198 6.97 -3.55 -35.96
N LEU A 199 6.30 -2.59 -35.31
CA LEU A 199 6.12 -2.39 -33.88
C LEU A 199 5.50 -3.64 -33.22
N ASP A 200 6.26 -4.35 -32.38
CA ASP A 200 5.70 -5.39 -31.51
C ASP A 200 5.66 -4.94 -30.05
N THR A 201 4.51 -4.41 -29.64
CA THR A 201 4.14 -4.22 -28.23
C THR A 201 3.52 -5.48 -27.65
N THR A 202 4.23 -6.62 -27.69
CA THR A 202 3.74 -7.90 -27.14
C THR A 202 4.85 -8.62 -26.36
N THR A 203 5.28 -8.10 -25.21
CA THR A 203 6.23 -8.86 -24.36
C THR A 203 6.05 -8.75 -22.84
N ARG A 204 5.10 -7.96 -22.33
CA ARG A 204 4.89 -7.82 -20.86
C ARG A 204 3.62 -8.46 -20.32
N GLN A 205 2.54 -8.54 -21.10
CA GLN A 205 1.34 -9.30 -20.71
C GLN A 205 1.58 -10.82 -20.77
N ASP A 206 2.37 -11.32 -21.73
CA ASP A 206 2.60 -12.77 -21.90
C ASP A 206 3.40 -13.38 -20.75
N LYS A 207 4.30 -12.60 -20.12
CA LYS A 207 5.05 -13.06 -18.95
C LYS A 207 4.14 -13.21 -17.73
N TYR A 208 3.23 -12.26 -17.52
CA TYR A 208 2.30 -12.30 -16.38
C TYR A 208 1.22 -13.38 -16.57
N LEU A 209 0.75 -13.56 -17.80
CA LEU A 209 -0.16 -14.64 -18.17
C LEU A 209 0.53 -16.01 -18.05
N SER A 210 1.78 -16.13 -18.52
CA SER A 210 2.58 -17.36 -18.41
C SER A 210 2.86 -17.75 -16.95
N ILE A 211 3.19 -16.77 -16.09
CA ILE A 211 3.39 -17.02 -14.65
C ILE A 211 2.07 -17.44 -14.00
N SER A 212 0.97 -16.74 -14.28
CA SER A 212 -0.36 -17.07 -13.73
C SER A 212 -0.85 -18.46 -14.17
N VAL A 213 -0.64 -18.82 -15.43
CA VAL A 213 -1.00 -20.14 -15.97
C VAL A 213 -0.10 -21.24 -15.36
N LYS A 214 1.21 -21.03 -15.26
CA LYS A 214 2.13 -22.01 -14.66
C LYS A 214 1.83 -22.28 -13.19
N VAL A 215 1.49 -21.25 -12.41
CA VAL A 215 1.09 -21.40 -11.00
C VAL A 215 -0.23 -22.18 -10.89
N LYS A 216 -1.22 -21.88 -11.73
CA LYS A 216 -2.51 -22.60 -11.74
C LYS A 216 -2.35 -24.07 -12.15
N VAL A 217 -1.53 -24.36 -13.15
CA VAL A 217 -1.23 -25.74 -13.58
C VAL A 217 -0.47 -26.51 -12.49
N GLY A 218 0.50 -25.86 -11.83
CA GLY A 218 1.21 -26.47 -10.70
C GLY A 218 0.30 -26.84 -9.53
N ILE A 219 -0.64 -25.96 -9.18
CA ILE A 219 -1.64 -26.24 -8.12
C ILE A 219 -2.57 -27.38 -8.54
N LEU A 220 -3.00 -27.44 -9.80
CA LEU A 220 -3.85 -28.52 -10.29
C LEU A 220 -3.14 -29.88 -10.23
N ILE A 221 -1.87 -29.94 -10.60
CA ILE A 221 -1.05 -31.16 -10.51
C ILE A 221 -0.84 -31.58 -9.05
N LEU A 222 -0.62 -30.62 -8.13
CA LEU A 222 -0.48 -30.94 -6.71
C LEU A 222 -1.77 -31.56 -6.15
N LEU A 223 -2.93 -31.02 -6.51
CA LEU A 223 -4.23 -31.53 -6.07
C LEU A 223 -4.50 -32.93 -6.63
N THR A 224 -4.16 -33.22 -7.89
CA THR A 224 -4.35 -34.56 -8.45
C THR A 224 -3.44 -35.59 -7.77
N ILE A 225 -2.20 -35.23 -7.44
CA ILE A 225 -1.28 -36.11 -6.69
C ILE A 225 -1.85 -36.42 -5.30
N ILE A 226 -2.38 -35.42 -4.58
CA ILE A 226 -3.00 -35.62 -3.26
C ILE A 226 -4.21 -36.56 -3.38
N ILE A 227 -5.03 -36.41 -4.41
CA ILE A 227 -6.19 -37.28 -4.66
C ILE A 227 -5.74 -38.72 -4.96
N ILE A 228 -4.71 -38.92 -5.78
CA ILE A 228 -4.17 -40.26 -6.08
C ILE A 228 -3.62 -40.92 -4.81
N ILE A 229 -2.88 -40.18 -3.98
CA ILE A 229 -2.37 -40.68 -2.69
C ILE A 229 -3.54 -41.07 -1.78
N TYR A 230 -4.59 -40.23 -1.72
CA TYR A 230 -5.79 -40.52 -0.95
C TYR A 230 -6.49 -41.80 -1.42
N PHE A 231 -6.64 -42.02 -2.73
CA PHE A 231 -7.23 -43.24 -3.27
C PHE A 231 -6.34 -44.47 -3.06
N ALA A 232 -5.01 -44.34 -3.19
CA ALA A 232 -4.07 -45.42 -2.90
C ALA A 232 -4.11 -45.80 -1.42
N TRP A 233 -4.21 -44.83 -0.52
CA TRP A 233 -4.40 -45.04 0.91
C TRP A 233 -5.75 -45.71 1.20
N ARG A 234 -6.84 -45.22 0.59
CA ARG A 234 -8.19 -45.78 0.76
C ARG A 234 -8.28 -47.22 0.24
N GLY A 235 -7.69 -47.52 -0.91
CA GLY A 235 -7.61 -48.88 -1.46
C GLY A 235 -6.67 -49.81 -0.69
N ARG A 236 -5.69 -49.28 0.05
CA ARG A 236 -4.86 -50.06 0.99
C ARG A 236 -5.55 -50.26 2.34
N SER A 237 -6.48 -49.39 2.73
CA SER A 237 -7.36 -49.59 3.89
C SER A 237 -8.37 -50.70 3.61
N ASP A 238 -9.05 -50.63 2.47
CA ASP A 238 -10.08 -51.62 2.08
C ASP A 238 -9.48 -53.03 1.85
N ARG A 239 -8.21 -53.11 1.42
CA ARG A 239 -7.45 -54.38 1.35
C ARG A 239 -6.99 -54.91 2.72
N ARG A 240 -6.90 -54.05 3.74
CA ARG A 240 -6.55 -54.47 5.11
C ARG A 240 -7.77 -55.01 5.85
N ASP A 241 -8.97 -54.47 5.61
CA ASP A 241 -10.20 -55.00 6.21
C ASP A 241 -10.54 -56.40 5.66
N LYS A 242 -10.37 -56.64 4.35
CA LYS A 242 -10.62 -57.97 3.73
C LYS A 242 -9.58 -59.04 4.09
N ARG A 243 -8.45 -58.68 4.71
CA ARG A 243 -7.45 -59.64 5.21
C ARG A 243 -7.81 -60.16 6.60
N CYS A 244 -8.65 -59.43 7.34
CA CYS A 244 -9.09 -59.81 8.69
C CYS A 244 -10.26 -60.80 8.68
N ASP A 245 -11.02 -60.92 7.58
CA ASP A 245 -12.15 -61.87 7.48
C ASP A 245 -11.75 -63.30 7.05
N VAL A 246 -10.49 -63.55 6.68
CA VAL A 246 -10.04 -64.84 6.09
C VAL A 246 -9.16 -65.65 7.06
N SER A 247 -9.18 -65.37 8.37
CA SER A 247 -8.35 -66.10 9.35
C SER A 247 -9.10 -66.87 10.43
N ASP A 248 -10.43 -66.98 10.37
CA ASP A 248 -11.23 -67.69 11.39
C ASP A 248 -12.07 -68.86 10.81
N ASP A 249 -11.49 -69.72 9.97
CA ASP A 249 -12.12 -71.02 9.65
C ASP A 249 -11.08 -72.10 9.31
N VAL A 250 -10.40 -72.62 10.35
CA VAL A 250 -9.79 -73.96 10.34
C VAL A 250 -9.94 -74.57 11.74
N ASN A 251 -10.99 -75.37 11.92
CA ASN A 251 -11.00 -76.50 12.85
C ASN A 251 -11.75 -77.67 12.22
#